data_AF-A0A7Y9X8N4-F1
#
_entry.id   AF-A0A7Y9X8N4-F1
#
_cell.length_a   1.000
_cell.length_b   1.000
_cell.length_c   1.000
_cell.angle_alpha   90.00
_cell.angle_beta   90.00
_cell.angle_gamma   90.00
#
_symmetry.space_group_name_H-M   'P 1'
#
loop_
_entity.id
_entity.type
_entity.pdbx_description
1 polymer ?
#
loop_
_entity_poly.entity_id
_entity_poly.type
_entity_poly.pdbx_seq_one_letter_code
_entity_poly.pdbx_strand_id
1 'polypeptide(L)'
;MHGTCQSGMPTGVHAAVSIVRELEGRRPKPFRFGYYHTPVSLGRGDAVVQFTRPDGSPRRAYLTGRTAVRYKETVSASPWPTYGRMKRMPASGAFWPRGGRSNREA
;
A
#
# COMPACT_ATOMS: atom_id res chain seq x y z
N MET A 1 -0.90 -12.73 -0.43
CA MET A 1 -0.87 -11.39 -1.07
C MET A 1 -1.95 -11.37 -2.15
N HIS A 2 -2.70 -10.28 -2.31
CA HIS A 2 -3.70 -10.14 -3.38
C HIS A 2 -3.10 -9.40 -4.59
N GLY A 3 -3.44 -9.81 -5.82
CA GLY A 3 -2.99 -9.19 -7.07
C GLY A 3 -3.64 -7.83 -7.35
N THR A 4 -3.38 -6.84 -6.51
CA THR A 4 -3.99 -5.50 -6.59
C THR A 4 -2.99 -4.47 -7.12
N CYS A 5 -3.48 -3.38 -7.71
CA CYS A 5 -2.63 -2.24 -8.06
C CYS A 5 -1.95 -1.58 -6.84
N GLN A 6 -2.59 -1.61 -5.66
CA GLN A 6 -2.08 -1.02 -4.42
C GLN A 6 -0.74 -1.62 -3.97
N SER A 7 -0.48 -2.88 -4.28
CA SER A 7 0.79 -3.54 -3.93
C SER A 7 1.93 -3.25 -4.90
N GLY A 8 1.67 -2.64 -6.07
CA GLY A 8 2.67 -2.46 -7.12
C GLY A 8 3.89 -1.63 -6.68
N MET A 9 3.66 -0.43 -6.14
CA MET A 9 4.73 0.45 -5.65
C MET A 9 5.63 -0.20 -4.58
N PRO A 10 5.10 -0.75 -3.47
CA PRO A 10 5.93 -1.36 -2.44
C PRO A 10 6.63 -2.64 -2.90
N THR A 11 5.99 -3.44 -3.76
CA THR A 11 6.66 -4.61 -4.37
C THR A 11 7.82 -4.15 -5.26
N GLY A 12 7.64 -3.10 -6.07
CA GLY A 12 8.70 -2.55 -6.92
C GLY A 12 9.88 -2.01 -6.11
N VAL A 13 9.62 -1.24 -5.05
CA VAL A 13 10.67 -0.76 -4.12
C VAL A 13 11.39 -1.93 -3.45
N HIS A 14 10.63 -2.94 -3.00
CA HIS A 14 11.22 -4.11 -2.37
C HIS A 14 12.13 -4.89 -3.33
N ALA A 15 11.68 -5.12 -4.57
CA ALA A 15 12.46 -5.79 -5.59
C ALA A 15 13.78 -5.05 -5.85
N ALA A 16 13.73 -3.72 -6.03
CA ALA A 16 14.93 -2.91 -6.23
C ALA A 16 15.91 -3.01 -5.05
N VAL A 17 15.43 -2.90 -3.81
CA VAL A 17 16.28 -3.02 -2.61
C VAL A 17 16.86 -4.43 -2.45
N SER A 18 16.10 -5.46 -2.79
CA SER A 18 16.57 -6.84 -2.74
C SER A 18 17.66 -7.11 -3.78
N ILE A 19 17.54 -6.58 -5.00
CA ILE A 19 18.59 -6.66 -6.03
C ILE A 19 19.87 -5.97 -5.55
N VAL A 20 19.77 -4.74 -5.00
CA VAL A 20 20.94 -4.02 -4.48
C VAL A 20 21.63 -4.82 -3.38
N ARG A 21 20.88 -5.43 -2.47
CA ARG A 21 21.46 -6.27 -1.40
C ARG A 21 22.19 -7.49 -1.94
N GLU A 22 21.60 -8.18 -2.91
CA GLU A 22 22.22 -9.36 -3.53
C GLU A 22 23.55 -8.99 -4.19
N LEU A 23 23.59 -7.86 -4.91
CA LEU A 23 24.82 -7.34 -5.52
C LEU A 23 25.91 -6.98 -4.51
N GLU A 24 25.54 -6.66 -3.26
CA GLU A 24 26.47 -6.40 -2.16
C GLU A 24 26.80 -7.66 -1.34
N GLY A 25 26.35 -8.85 -1.78
CA GLY A 25 26.53 -10.11 -1.05
C GLY A 25 25.70 -10.22 0.23
N ARG A 26 24.65 -9.41 0.38
CA ARG A 26 23.76 -9.38 1.55
C ARG A 26 22.46 -10.13 1.25
N ARG A 27 21.97 -10.93 2.19
CA ARG A 27 20.69 -11.63 2.03
C ARG A 27 19.50 -10.65 1.95
N PRO A 28 18.61 -10.79 0.94
CA PRO A 28 17.36 -10.05 0.86
C PRO A 28 16.49 -10.27 2.10
N LYS A 29 15.76 -9.23 2.52
CA LYS A 29 14.81 -9.35 3.65
C LYS A 29 13.48 -9.92 3.13
N PRO A 30 12.69 -10.64 3.94
CA PRO A 30 11.34 -11.05 3.55
C PRO A 30 10.45 -9.85 3.22
N PHE A 31 9.65 -9.95 2.15
CA PHE A 31 8.69 -8.92 1.78
C PHE A 31 7.47 -8.94 2.71
N ARG A 32 7.17 -7.81 3.36
CA ARG A 32 6.03 -7.71 4.29
C ARG A 32 5.18 -6.49 3.98
N PHE A 33 4.01 -6.74 3.42
CA PHE A 33 3.06 -5.71 3.03
C PHE A 33 1.70 -5.92 3.72
N GLY A 34 1.16 -4.86 4.31
CA GLY A 34 -0.23 -4.81 4.79
C GLY A 34 -1.08 -3.91 3.90
N TYR A 35 -2.35 -4.28 3.71
CA TYR A 35 -3.32 -3.39 3.06
C TYR A 35 -3.80 -2.34 4.08
N TYR A 36 -3.99 -1.09 3.63
CA TYR A 36 -4.57 -0.03 4.47
C TYR A 36 -6.09 0.05 4.32
N HIS A 37 -6.57 -0.15 3.11
CA HIS A 37 -7.97 -0.07 2.76
C HIS A 37 -8.25 -0.89 1.50
N THR A 38 -9.51 -1.25 1.31
CA THR A 38 -10.05 -1.91 0.12
C THR A 38 -11.18 -1.04 -0.42
N PRO A 39 -10.92 -0.24 -1.47
CA PRO A 39 -11.93 0.56 -2.12
C PRO A 39 -12.69 -0.28 -3.18
N VAL A 40 -14.02 -0.19 -3.19
CA VAL A 40 -14.91 -0.82 -4.16
C VAL A 40 -15.85 0.25 -4.71
N SER A 41 -15.89 0.43 -6.03
CA SER A 41 -16.84 1.37 -6.66
C SER A 41 -18.18 0.69 -6.91
N LEU A 42 -19.28 1.37 -6.58
CA LEU A 42 -20.66 0.91 -6.80
C LEU A 42 -21.34 1.63 -7.98
N GLY A 43 -20.68 2.63 -8.58
CA GLY A 43 -21.17 3.38 -9.73
C GLY A 43 -20.42 4.70 -9.90
N ARG A 44 -20.87 5.56 -10.83
CA ARG A 44 -20.25 6.87 -11.10
C ARG A 44 -20.27 7.85 -9.92
N GLY A 45 -21.22 7.69 -9.00
CA GLY A 45 -21.42 8.58 -7.86
C GLY A 45 -21.30 7.90 -6.49
N ASP A 46 -20.88 6.63 -6.45
CA ASP A 46 -20.90 5.85 -5.22
C ASP A 46 -19.74 4.85 -5.14
N ALA A 47 -19.24 4.67 -3.92
CA ALA A 47 -18.16 3.76 -3.59
C ALA A 47 -18.22 3.39 -2.10
N VAL A 48 -17.54 2.31 -1.74
CA VAL A 48 -17.28 1.91 -0.37
C VAL A 48 -15.78 1.75 -0.19
N VAL A 49 -15.22 2.32 0.86
CA VAL A 49 -13.82 2.12 1.26
C VAL A 49 -13.80 1.48 2.62
N GLN A 50 -13.45 0.20 2.67
CA GLN A 50 -13.27 -0.52 3.93
C GLN A 50 -11.82 -0.34 4.39
N PHE A 51 -11.58 0.27 5.55
CA PHE A 51 -10.23 0.29 6.12
C PHE A 51 -9.89 -1.07 6.69
N THR A 52 -8.65 -1.51 6.53
CA THR A 52 -8.17 -2.81 6.99
C THR A 52 -7.05 -2.67 8.01
N ARG A 53 -6.89 -3.70 8.83
CA ARG A 53 -5.69 -3.89 9.63
C ARG A 53 -4.59 -4.50 8.74
N PRO A 54 -3.31 -4.41 9.13
CA PRO A 54 -2.21 -5.02 8.37
C PRO A 54 -2.33 -6.54 8.15
N ASP A 55 -3.17 -7.23 8.95
CA ASP A 55 -3.51 -8.65 8.82
C ASP A 55 -4.64 -8.92 7.81
N GLY A 56 -5.20 -7.88 7.18
CA GLY A 56 -6.31 -7.97 6.23
C GLY A 56 -7.70 -7.92 6.86
N SER A 57 -7.82 -7.96 8.19
CA SER A 57 -9.13 -7.89 8.86
C SER A 57 -9.77 -6.49 8.73
N PRO A 58 -11.10 -6.40 8.58
CA PRO A 58 -11.79 -5.11 8.47
C PRO A 58 -11.73 -4.34 9.78
N ARG A 59 -11.49 -3.03 9.69
CA ARG A 59 -11.66 -2.08 10.80
C ARG A 59 -13.13 -1.65 10.89
N ARG A 60 -13.53 -1.13 12.06
CA ARG A 60 -14.85 -0.50 12.23
C ARG A 60 -15.03 0.76 11.38
N ALA A 61 -13.92 1.40 10.98
CA ALA A 61 -13.94 2.55 10.10
C ALA A 61 -14.14 2.11 8.64
N TYR A 62 -15.12 2.71 7.99
CA TYR A 62 -15.38 2.57 6.56
C TYR A 62 -15.94 3.90 6.02
N LEU A 63 -15.80 4.14 4.72
CA LEU A 63 -16.41 5.28 4.03
C LEU A 63 -17.40 4.75 3.00
N THR A 64 -18.51 5.44 2.79
CA THR A 64 -19.51 5.13 1.76
C THR A 64 -19.88 6.39 0.96
N GLY A 65 -20.62 6.22 -0.14
CA GLY A 65 -21.20 7.34 -0.87
C GLY A 65 -20.17 8.23 -1.54
N ARG A 66 -20.51 9.51 -1.65
CA ARG A 66 -19.66 10.52 -2.27
C ARG A 66 -18.33 10.74 -1.54
N THR A 67 -18.28 10.50 -0.23
CA THR A 67 -17.04 10.62 0.56
C THR A 67 -16.03 9.54 0.17
N ALA A 68 -16.49 8.32 -0.07
CA ALA A 68 -15.67 7.23 -0.60
C ALA A 68 -15.19 7.52 -2.03
N VAL A 69 -16.03 8.12 -2.88
CA VAL A 69 -15.64 8.55 -4.24
C VAL A 69 -14.53 9.60 -4.17
N ARG A 70 -14.70 10.67 -3.36
CA ARG A 70 -13.68 11.70 -3.18
C ARG A 70 -12.38 11.13 -2.63
N TYR A 71 -12.46 10.24 -1.65
CA TYR A 71 -11.29 9.57 -1.09
C TYR A 71 -10.54 8.77 -2.18
N LYS A 72 -11.27 7.97 -2.98
CA LYS A 72 -10.69 7.19 -4.08
C LYS A 72 -9.99 8.09 -5.11
N GLU A 73 -10.63 9.17 -5.54
CA GLU A 73 -10.01 10.14 -6.46
C GLU A 73 -8.73 10.76 -5.88
N THR A 74 -8.76 11.10 -4.59
CA THR A 74 -7.59 11.66 -3.90
C THR A 74 -6.44 10.65 -3.86
N VAL A 75 -6.72 9.38 -3.56
CA VAL A 75 -5.72 8.29 -3.56
C VAL A 75 -5.19 8.04 -4.97
N SER A 76 -6.04 8.00 -5.99
CA SER A 76 -5.63 7.81 -7.38
C SER A 76 -4.82 8.98 -7.95
N ALA A 77 -5.06 10.21 -7.49
CA ALA A 77 -4.30 11.40 -7.85
C ALA A 77 -3.00 11.58 -7.04
N SER A 78 -2.88 10.90 -5.91
CA SER A 78 -1.70 10.94 -5.03
C SER A 78 -0.38 10.33 -5.53
N PRO A 79 -0.29 9.52 -6.62
CA PRO A 79 0.97 8.91 -7.05
C PRO A 79 2.05 9.94 -7.38
N TRP A 80 1.71 11.03 -8.06
CA TRP A 80 2.69 12.05 -8.46
C TRP A 80 3.24 12.87 -7.27
N PRO A 81 2.39 13.38 -6.35
CA PRO A 81 2.86 13.96 -5.09
C PRO A 81 3.69 12.99 -4.24
N THR A 82 3.30 11.71 -4.19
CA THR A 82 4.00 10.68 -3.41
C THR A 82 5.37 10.39 -4.02
N TYR A 83 5.47 10.30 -5.34
CA TYR A 83 6.73 10.15 -6.06
C TYR A 83 7.66 11.36 -5.84
N GLY A 84 7.13 12.58 -5.92
CA GLY A 84 7.88 13.80 -5.59
C GLY A 84 8.40 13.82 -4.16
N ARG A 85 7.59 13.38 -3.19
CA ARG A 85 8.01 13.22 -1.79
C ARG A 85 9.09 12.15 -1.64
N MET A 86 8.96 11.01 -2.31
CA MET A 86 9.98 9.95 -2.30
C MET A 86 11.31 10.39 -2.89
N LYS A 87 11.32 11.25 -3.94
CA LYS A 87 12.58 11.84 -4.45
C LYS A 87 13.26 12.75 -3.43
N ARG A 88 12.49 13.57 -2.71
CA ARG A 88 13.03 14.50 -1.70
C ARG A 88 13.43 13.81 -0.40
N MET A 89 12.75 12.73 -0.04
CA MET A 89 13.00 12.01 1.21
C MET A 89 12.89 10.50 0.93
N PRO A 90 13.97 9.84 0.48
CA PRO A 90 13.95 8.41 0.13
C PRO A 90 13.52 7.51 1.29
N ALA A 91 13.84 7.94 2.53
CA ALA A 91 13.42 7.28 3.75
C ALA A 91 11.90 7.26 3.97
N SER A 92 11.12 8.13 3.29
CA SER A 92 9.66 8.14 3.42
C SER A 92 8.98 6.95 2.73
N GLY A 93 9.67 6.27 1.79
CA GLY A 93 9.19 5.01 1.21
C GLY A 93 9.06 3.87 2.23
N ALA A 94 9.66 4.02 3.41
CA ALA A 94 9.60 3.06 4.51
C ALA A 94 8.36 3.20 5.40
N PHE A 95 7.50 4.22 5.20
CA PHE A 95 6.24 4.39 5.93
C PHE A 95 5.08 3.55 5.38
N TRP A 96 5.37 2.54 4.55
CA TRP A 96 4.37 1.53 4.27
C TRP A 96 4.08 0.72 5.54
N PRO A 97 2.83 0.29 5.78
CA PRO A 97 2.52 -0.50 6.95
C PRO A 97 3.26 -1.82 6.74
N ARG A 98 4.35 -1.99 7.48
CA ARG A 98 5.02 -3.27 7.56
C ARG A 98 3.95 -4.24 8.05
N GLY A 99 3.66 -5.25 7.23
CA GLY A 99 2.66 -6.27 7.56
C GLY A 99 2.87 -6.70 9.01
N GLY A 100 1.78 -6.71 9.80
CA GLY A 100 1.82 -6.94 11.25
C GLY A 100 2.39 -8.31 11.61
N ARG A 101 2.33 -8.71 12.89
CA ARG A 101 2.78 -10.04 13.36
C ARG A 101 2.26 -11.21 12.49
N SER A 102 1.10 -11.05 11.86
CA SER A 102 0.48 -12.01 10.93
C SER A 102 1.30 -12.34 9.67
N ASN A 103 2.20 -11.46 9.23
CA ASN A 103 2.97 -11.66 7.99
C ASN A 103 4.43 -12.05 8.30
N ARG A 104 4.68 -12.78 9.39
CA ARG A 104 6.02 -13.25 9.78
C ARG A 104 6.45 -14.55 9.08
N GLU A 105 5.50 -15.33 8.57
CA GLU A 105 5.72 -16.71 8.10
C GLU A 105 5.40 -16.92 6.62
N ALA A 106 5.20 -15.85 5.85
CA ALA A 106 5.04 -15.92 4.40
C ALA A 106 6.36 -15.63 3.67
#